data_AF-A0A1Q3UL14-F1
#
_entry.id   AF-A0A1Q3UL14-F1
#
_cell.length_a   1.000
_cell.length_b   1.000
_cell.length_c   1.000
_cell.angle_alpha   90.00
_cell.angle_beta   90.00
_cell.angle_gamma   90.00
#
_symmetry.space_group_name_H-M   'P 1'
#
loop_
_entity.id
_entity.type
_entity.pdbx_description
1 polymer ?
#
loop_
_entity_poly.entity_id
_entity_poly.type
_entity_poly.pdbx_seq_one_letter_code
_entity_poly.pdbx_strand_id
1 'polypeptide(L)'
;MVCKKLLLICIVLLVSTATTNAQTLTANQISSHIRQILVNNYKPDTSKLLLCCKQALVNIKFKVNKQGKIANIAFSNDSVKFVNEALKKAIKTLEGDKYLIKILKRTGKIIVQPFLYDYRHGCSIPTLQKDTLLNYEARVYTAKIIKIFTTRDLVQQTLVDMLAFNRNDNLAVDCILLKPIVDYFIDLPY
;
A
#
# COMPACT_ATOMS: atom_id res chain seq x y z
N MET A 1 -10.93 2.73 -60.83
CA MET A 1 -11.67 3.00 -59.57
C MET A 1 -11.28 2.11 -58.38
N VAL A 2 -10.33 1.18 -58.51
CA VAL A 2 -9.96 0.23 -57.43
C VAL A 2 -9.04 0.85 -56.36
N CYS A 3 -8.21 1.82 -56.75
CA CYS A 3 -7.18 2.42 -55.87
C CYS A 3 -7.77 3.20 -54.67
N LYS A 4 -8.91 3.90 -54.85
CA LYS A 4 -9.56 4.67 -53.76
C LYS A 4 -10.15 3.79 -52.66
N LYS A 5 -10.60 2.56 -52.99
CA LYS A 5 -11.19 1.63 -52.00
C LYS A 5 -10.11 0.97 -51.14
N LEU A 6 -8.94 0.65 -51.70
CA LEU A 6 -7.81 0.11 -50.93
C LEU A 6 -7.26 1.14 -49.94
N LEU A 7 -7.14 2.41 -50.34
CA LEU A 7 -6.63 3.47 -49.49
C LEU A 7 -7.50 3.67 -48.23
N LEU A 8 -8.83 3.57 -48.38
CA LEU A 8 -9.77 3.70 -47.26
C LEU A 8 -9.62 2.56 -46.24
N ILE A 9 -9.41 1.33 -46.72
CA ILE A 9 -9.21 0.15 -45.88
C ILE A 9 -7.89 0.25 -45.10
N CYS A 10 -6.81 0.70 -45.73
CA CYS A 10 -5.53 0.93 -45.06
C CYS A 10 -5.64 2.02 -43.98
N ILE A 11 -6.36 3.12 -44.23
CA ILE A 11 -6.58 4.18 -43.24
C ILE A 11 -7.40 3.65 -42.06
N VAL A 12 -8.46 2.86 -42.30
CA VAL A 12 -9.27 2.26 -41.22
C VAL A 12 -8.45 1.27 -40.39
N LEU A 13 -7.58 0.47 -41.02
CA LEU A 13 -6.67 -0.46 -40.32
C LEU A 13 -5.60 0.29 -39.50
N LEU A 14 -5.03 1.37 -40.03
CA LEU A 14 -4.04 2.19 -39.32
C LEU A 14 -4.65 2.92 -38.12
N VAL A 15 -5.87 3.45 -38.25
CA VAL A 15 -6.58 4.15 -37.15
C VAL A 15 -7.05 3.16 -36.07
N SER A 16 -7.38 1.92 -36.43
CA SER A 16 -7.76 0.88 -35.45
C SER A 16 -6.57 0.33 -34.66
N THR A 17 -5.36 0.29 -35.25
CA THR A 17 -4.14 -0.03 -34.49
C THR A 17 -3.64 1.14 -33.64
N ALA A 18 -3.89 2.39 -34.03
CA ALA A 18 -3.49 3.57 -33.25
C ALA A 18 -4.35 3.80 -31.99
N THR A 19 -5.61 3.34 -32.00
CA THR A 19 -6.57 3.54 -30.90
C THR A 19 -6.49 2.47 -29.79
N THR A 20 -5.74 1.38 -30.01
CA THR A 20 -5.59 0.30 -29.02
C THR A 20 -4.49 0.56 -27.99
N ASN A 21 -3.59 1.51 -28.23
CA ASN A 21 -2.56 1.94 -27.27
C ASN A 21 -3.01 3.10 -26.37
N ALA A 22 -4.31 3.15 -26.03
CA ALA A 22 -4.86 4.14 -25.13
C ALA A 22 -4.39 3.91 -23.68
N GLN A 23 -3.16 4.36 -23.40
CA GLN A 23 -2.61 4.73 -22.09
C GLN A 23 -3.00 3.77 -20.96
N THR A 24 -2.44 2.56 -20.99
CA THR A 24 -2.33 1.76 -19.77
C THR A 24 -1.33 2.46 -18.85
N LEU A 25 -1.79 3.02 -17.73
CA LEU A 25 -0.87 3.38 -16.65
C LEU A 25 -0.05 2.13 -16.33
N THR A 26 1.27 2.28 -16.36
CA THR A 26 2.16 1.24 -15.86
C THR A 26 1.87 0.98 -14.39
N ALA A 27 2.21 -0.21 -13.88
CA ALA A 27 2.09 -0.53 -12.46
C ALA A 27 2.76 0.55 -11.57
N ASN A 28 3.84 1.17 -12.06
CA ASN A 28 4.52 2.28 -11.40
C ASN A 28 3.64 3.53 -11.24
N GLN A 29 2.88 3.90 -12.28
CA GLN A 29 2.03 5.08 -12.21
C GLN A 29 0.78 4.81 -11.35
N ILE A 30 0.18 3.61 -11.44
CA ILE A 30 -0.89 3.18 -10.51
C ILE A 30 -0.39 3.27 -9.06
N SER A 31 0.81 2.73 -8.80
CA SER A 31 1.43 2.78 -7.48
C SER A 31 1.67 4.22 -7.00
N SER A 32 2.10 5.12 -7.88
CA SER A 32 2.31 6.54 -7.55
C SER A 32 1.01 7.24 -7.13
N HIS A 33 -0.07 7.08 -7.89
CA HIS A 33 -1.36 7.69 -7.59
C HIS A 33 -1.93 7.17 -6.26
N ILE A 34 -1.93 5.85 -6.08
CA ILE A 34 -2.43 5.23 -4.85
C ILE A 34 -1.60 5.67 -3.64
N ARG A 35 -0.27 5.72 -3.77
CA ARG A 35 0.62 6.20 -2.72
C ARG A 35 0.29 7.64 -2.33
N GLN A 36 0.19 8.55 -3.29
CA GLN A 36 -0.08 9.96 -3.00
C GLN A 36 -1.41 10.14 -2.27
N ILE A 37 -2.47 9.47 -2.74
CA ILE A 37 -3.80 9.58 -2.14
C ILE A 37 -3.81 8.96 -0.74
N LEU A 38 -3.19 7.80 -0.55
CA LEU A 38 -3.11 7.17 0.76
C LEU A 38 -2.34 8.02 1.75
N VAL A 39 -1.15 8.53 1.40
CA VAL A 39 -0.36 9.39 2.29
C VAL A 39 -1.15 10.65 2.70
N ASN A 40 -1.88 11.27 1.77
CA ASN A 40 -2.62 12.49 2.07
C ASN A 40 -3.91 12.27 2.91
N ASN A 41 -4.49 11.08 2.85
CA ASN A 41 -5.79 10.78 3.45
C ASN A 41 -5.73 9.77 4.60
N TYR A 42 -4.57 9.17 4.84
CA TYR A 42 -4.33 8.30 5.98
C TYR A 42 -4.19 9.16 7.25
N LYS A 43 -5.29 9.24 8.00
CA LYS A 43 -5.41 10.01 9.24
C LYS A 43 -5.88 9.09 10.37
N PRO A 44 -4.96 8.29 10.95
CA PRO A 44 -5.29 7.45 12.10
C PRO A 44 -5.67 8.29 13.32
N ASP A 45 -6.40 7.69 14.25
CA ASP A 45 -6.74 8.29 15.53
C ASP A 45 -5.47 8.54 16.35
N THR A 46 -5.07 9.80 16.49
CA THR A 46 -3.84 10.20 17.17
C THR A 46 -3.79 9.69 18.61
N SER A 47 -4.92 9.69 19.32
CA SER A 47 -4.95 9.23 20.73
C SER A 47 -4.59 7.75 20.86
N LYS A 48 -5.03 6.93 19.90
CA LYS A 48 -4.71 5.49 19.84
C LYS A 48 -3.30 5.24 19.33
N LEU A 49 -2.83 6.10 18.42
CA LEU A 49 -1.48 6.01 17.88
C LEU A 49 -0.44 6.25 18.99
N LEU A 50 -0.67 7.23 19.85
CA LEU A 50 0.21 7.53 21.00
C LEU A 50 0.31 6.36 22.00
N LEU A 51 -0.70 5.49 22.06
CA LEU A 51 -0.70 4.30 22.94
C LEU A 51 -0.19 3.04 22.22
N CYS A 52 0.14 3.12 20.94
CA CYS A 52 0.51 1.97 20.13
C CYS A 52 2.03 1.71 20.18
N CYS A 53 2.42 0.47 20.45
CA CYS A 53 3.76 -0.06 20.25
C CYS A 53 3.70 -1.20 19.24
N LYS A 54 3.79 -0.88 17.95
CA LYS A 54 3.72 -1.88 16.90
C LYS A 54 4.43 -1.42 15.63
N GLN A 55 5.25 -2.32 15.09
CA GLN A 55 5.73 -2.26 13.72
C GLN A 55 5.09 -3.41 12.95
N ALA A 56 4.41 -3.14 11.84
CA ALA A 56 3.75 -4.17 11.06
C ALA A 56 3.67 -3.82 9.57
N LEU A 57 3.68 -4.85 8.72
CA LEU A 57 3.31 -4.73 7.32
C LEU A 57 1.87 -5.19 7.15
N VAL A 58 1.01 -4.30 6.68
CA VAL A 58 -0.38 -4.61 6.38
C VAL A 58 -0.57 -4.65 4.88
N ASN A 59 -1.02 -5.79 4.37
CA ASN A 59 -1.44 -5.89 2.99
C ASN A 59 -2.90 -5.47 2.88
N ILE A 60 -3.15 -4.46 2.05
CA ILE A 60 -4.47 -3.95 1.76
C ILE A 60 -4.93 -4.56 0.44
N LYS A 61 -5.98 -5.37 0.47
CA LYS A 61 -6.61 -5.97 -0.71
C LYS A 61 -7.88 -5.21 -1.04
N PHE A 62 -8.06 -4.80 -2.30
CA PHE A 62 -9.32 -4.22 -2.78
C PHE A 62 -9.52 -4.45 -4.28
N LYS A 63 -10.74 -4.25 -4.77
CA LYS A 63 -11.07 -4.34 -6.20
C LYS A 63 -11.96 -3.18 -6.62
N VAL A 64 -11.74 -2.66 -7.82
CA VAL A 64 -12.67 -1.71 -8.45
C VAL A 64 -13.69 -2.50 -9.28
N ASN A 65 -14.97 -2.36 -8.97
CA ASN A 65 -16.03 -3.06 -9.67
C ASN A 65 -16.37 -2.40 -11.02
N LYS A 66 -17.30 -3.00 -11.78
CA LYS A 66 -17.73 -2.49 -13.08
C LYS A 66 -18.40 -1.10 -12.99
N GLN A 67 -18.83 -0.65 -11.82
CA GLN A 67 -19.40 0.67 -11.57
C GLN A 67 -18.34 1.72 -11.19
N GLY A 68 -17.07 1.31 -11.05
CA GLY A 68 -16.00 2.21 -10.59
C GLY A 68 -15.99 2.42 -9.07
N LYS A 69 -16.68 1.57 -8.31
CA LYS A 69 -16.69 1.58 -6.85
C LYS A 69 -15.65 0.61 -6.29
N ILE A 70 -15.04 0.99 -5.18
CA ILE A 70 -14.10 0.14 -4.47
C ILE A 70 -14.90 -0.83 -3.61
N ALA A 71 -14.67 -2.12 -3.84
CA ALA A 71 -15.31 -3.23 -3.17
C ALA A 71 -14.28 -4.17 -2.56
N ASN A 72 -14.75 -5.03 -1.65
CA ASN A 72 -13.99 -6.12 -1.04
C ASN A 72 -12.67 -5.65 -0.40
N ILE A 73 -12.71 -4.52 0.31
CA ILE A 73 -11.55 -4.05 1.08
C ILE A 73 -11.29 -5.05 2.21
N ALA A 74 -10.11 -5.66 2.21
CA ALA A 74 -9.63 -6.59 3.23
C ALA A 74 -8.19 -6.25 3.63
N PHE A 75 -7.80 -6.67 4.83
CA PHE A 75 -6.49 -6.40 5.41
C PHE A 75 -5.84 -7.73 5.84
N SER A 76 -4.52 -7.81 5.84
CA SER A 76 -3.81 -8.92 6.50
C SER A 76 -4.00 -8.87 8.02
N ASN A 77 -3.87 -10.04 8.66
CA ASN A 77 -4.28 -10.27 10.05
C ASN A 77 -3.50 -9.44 11.09
N ASP A 78 -2.28 -8.98 10.77
CA ASP A 78 -1.42 -8.31 11.75
C ASP A 78 -1.71 -6.80 11.94
N SER A 79 -2.84 -6.32 11.42
CA SER A 79 -3.23 -4.92 11.48
C SER A 79 -4.04 -4.55 12.74
N VAL A 80 -3.68 -3.45 13.41
CA VAL A 80 -4.50 -2.92 14.52
C VAL A 80 -5.76 -2.22 13.98
N LYS A 81 -6.87 -2.32 14.71
CA LYS A 81 -8.20 -1.86 14.24
C LYS A 81 -8.21 -0.39 13.80
N PHE A 82 -7.56 0.51 14.54
CA PHE A 82 -7.59 1.94 14.21
C PHE A 82 -6.81 2.26 12.92
N VAL A 83 -5.75 1.50 12.62
CA VAL A 83 -5.00 1.59 11.37
C VAL A 83 -5.87 1.13 10.21
N ASN A 84 -6.56 -0.02 10.35
CA ASN A 84 -7.47 -0.52 9.31
C ASN A 84 -8.59 0.46 9.00
N GLU A 85 -9.22 1.05 10.02
CA GLU A 85 -10.27 2.04 9.80
C GLU A 85 -9.76 3.28 9.07
N ALA A 86 -8.57 3.76 9.41
CA ALA A 86 -7.94 4.90 8.74
C ALA A 86 -7.53 4.57 7.30
N LEU A 87 -6.91 3.41 7.07
CA LEU A 87 -6.58 2.92 5.73
C LEU A 87 -7.85 2.71 4.89
N LYS A 88 -8.90 2.11 5.45
CA LYS A 88 -10.19 1.92 4.76
C LYS A 88 -10.79 3.25 4.31
N LYS A 89 -10.75 4.27 5.15
CA LYS A 89 -11.17 5.63 4.78
C LYS A 89 -10.30 6.20 3.67
N ALA A 90 -8.98 6.11 3.80
CA ALA A 90 -8.03 6.61 2.80
C ALA A 90 -8.21 5.91 1.43
N ILE A 91 -8.36 4.59 1.39
CA ILE A 91 -8.62 3.81 0.17
C ILE A 91 -9.90 4.28 -0.50
N LYS A 92 -10.97 4.51 0.26
CA LYS A 92 -12.24 4.99 -0.31
C LYS A 92 -12.10 6.35 -1.01
N THR A 93 -11.15 7.19 -0.61
CA THR A 93 -10.90 8.47 -1.29
C THR A 93 -10.34 8.30 -2.71
N LEU A 94 -9.77 7.14 -3.05
CA LEU A 94 -9.34 6.81 -4.41
C LEU A 94 -10.51 6.84 -5.41
N GLU A 95 -11.76 6.67 -4.96
CA GLU A 95 -12.95 6.80 -5.83
C GLU A 95 -13.08 8.20 -6.45
N GLY A 96 -12.47 9.23 -5.84
CA GLY A 96 -12.42 10.58 -6.38
C GLY A 96 -11.48 10.75 -7.58
N ASP A 97 -10.46 9.88 -7.72
CA ASP A 97 -9.55 9.89 -8.86
C ASP A 97 -10.18 9.15 -10.05
N LYS A 98 -10.96 9.89 -10.84
CA LYS A 98 -11.68 9.37 -12.02
C LYS A 98 -10.75 8.67 -13.02
N TYR A 99 -9.51 9.14 -13.15
CA TYR A 99 -8.55 8.58 -14.11
C TYR A 99 -8.03 7.23 -13.62
N LEU A 100 -7.58 7.15 -12.37
CA LEU A 100 -7.17 5.91 -11.72
C LEU A 100 -8.31 4.88 -11.75
N ILE A 101 -9.53 5.28 -11.34
CA ILE A 101 -10.69 4.38 -11.29
C ILE A 101 -11.06 3.84 -12.67
N LYS A 102 -11.01 4.67 -13.72
CA LYS A 102 -11.25 4.22 -15.11
C LYS A 102 -10.29 3.10 -15.51
N ILE A 103 -9.03 3.22 -15.10
CA ILE A 103 -7.99 2.23 -15.43
C ILE A 103 -8.14 0.97 -14.60
N LEU A 104 -8.28 1.10 -13.27
CA LEU A 104 -8.49 -0.05 -12.39
C LEU A 104 -9.75 -0.84 -12.78
N LYS A 105 -10.84 -0.16 -13.12
CA LYS A 105 -12.07 -0.78 -13.65
C LYS A 105 -11.83 -1.59 -14.92
N ARG A 106 -11.01 -1.10 -15.85
CA ARG A 106 -10.66 -1.82 -17.09
C ARG A 106 -9.83 -3.06 -16.80
N THR A 107 -8.90 -2.99 -15.85
CA THR A 107 -8.10 -4.16 -15.48
C THR A 107 -8.94 -5.25 -14.82
N GLY A 108 -9.93 -4.88 -14.00
CA GLY A 108 -10.76 -5.81 -13.24
C GLY A 108 -9.98 -6.65 -12.21
N LYS A 109 -8.68 -6.38 -12.06
CA LYS A 109 -7.77 -7.12 -11.18
C LYS A 109 -7.93 -6.68 -9.73
N ILE A 110 -7.57 -7.60 -8.83
CA ILE A 110 -7.42 -7.28 -7.41
C ILE A 110 -6.16 -6.43 -7.26
N ILE A 111 -6.23 -5.41 -6.42
CA ILE A 111 -5.09 -4.57 -6.06
C ILE A 111 -4.62 -4.97 -4.67
N VAL A 112 -3.33 -5.19 -4.52
CA VAL A 112 -2.69 -5.42 -3.22
C VAL A 112 -1.69 -4.29 -2.98
N GLN A 113 -1.97 -3.47 -1.97
CA GLN A 113 -1.12 -2.38 -1.52
C GLN A 113 -0.49 -2.73 -0.18
N PRO A 114 0.82 -3.05 -0.14
CA PRO A 114 1.54 -3.21 1.12
C PRO A 114 1.70 -1.86 1.82
N PHE A 115 1.45 -1.81 3.12
CA PHE A 115 1.55 -0.61 3.95
C PHE A 115 2.32 -0.96 5.23
N LEU A 116 3.56 -0.49 5.30
CA LEU A 116 4.44 -0.66 6.46
C LEU A 116 4.23 0.54 7.38
N TYR A 117 3.89 0.27 8.64
CA TYR A 117 3.89 1.29 9.68
C TYR A 117 4.79 0.91 10.83
N ASP A 118 5.37 1.93 11.46
CA ASP A 118 6.18 1.81 12.67
C ASP A 118 5.72 2.85 13.69
N TYR A 119 4.98 2.39 14.70
CA TYR A 119 4.44 3.22 15.79
C TYR A 119 5.06 2.79 17.10
N ARG A 120 5.91 3.67 17.66
CA ARG A 120 6.71 3.34 18.85
C ARG A 120 6.38 4.16 20.10
N HIS A 121 5.39 5.04 20.06
CA HIS A 121 5.06 5.90 21.19
C HIS A 121 4.61 5.14 22.43
N GLY A 122 3.77 4.12 22.24
CA GLY A 122 3.33 3.26 23.34
C GLY A 122 4.40 2.28 23.81
N CYS A 123 5.59 2.25 23.18
CA CYS A 123 6.62 1.31 23.59
C CYS A 123 7.23 1.77 24.91
N SER A 124 7.13 0.91 25.93
CA SER A 124 7.99 1.00 27.11
C SER A 124 9.41 0.61 26.70
N ILE A 125 10.06 1.44 25.90
CA ILE A 125 11.49 1.30 25.63
C ILE A 125 12.16 1.52 26.98
N PRO A 126 12.97 0.56 27.48
CA PRO A 126 13.74 0.78 28.69
C PRO A 126 14.46 2.11 28.52
N THR A 127 14.13 3.08 29.37
CA THR A 127 14.92 4.30 29.45
C THR A 127 16.30 3.84 29.84
N LEU A 128 17.25 4.01 28.93
CA LEU A 128 18.66 3.85 29.24
C LEU A 128 18.90 4.63 30.53
N GLN A 129 19.36 3.95 31.59
CA GLN A 129 19.70 4.63 32.83
C GLN A 129 20.66 5.77 32.49
N LYS A 130 20.65 6.86 33.26
CA LYS A 130 21.44 8.08 32.97
C LYS A 130 22.91 7.77 32.63
N ASP A 131 23.45 6.71 33.23
CA ASP A 131 24.83 6.26 33.07
C ASP A 131 25.08 5.58 31.70
N THR A 132 24.04 4.98 31.10
CA THR A 132 24.08 4.39 29.76
C THR A 132 23.85 5.41 28.63
N LEU A 133 23.28 6.59 28.94
CA LEU A 133 23.12 7.69 27.97
C LEU A 133 24.45 8.37 27.59
N LEU A 134 25.45 8.30 28.48
CA LEU A 134 26.79 8.86 28.28
C LEU A 134 27.68 7.94 27.43
N ASN A 135 27.35 6.65 27.30
CA ASN A 135 28.09 5.70 26.49
C ASN A 135 27.46 5.58 25.09
N TYR A 136 28.07 6.24 24.10
CA TYR A 136 27.65 6.24 22.71
C TYR A 136 27.54 4.82 22.12
N GLU A 137 28.48 3.92 22.44
CA GLU A 137 28.50 2.56 21.90
C GLU A 137 27.32 1.73 22.43
N ALA A 138 26.99 1.87 23.72
CA ALA A 138 25.84 1.20 24.32
C ALA A 138 24.51 1.67 23.70
N ARG A 139 24.40 2.97 23.37
CA ARG A 139 23.24 3.53 22.65
C ARG A 139 23.13 2.97 21.23
N VAL A 140 24.23 2.96 20.48
CA VAL A 140 24.26 2.45 19.09
C VAL A 140 23.96 0.95 19.07
N TYR A 141 24.52 0.17 19.99
CA TYR A 141 24.29 -1.26 20.09
C TYR A 141 22.83 -1.58 20.44
N THR A 142 22.25 -0.88 21.42
CA THR A 142 20.83 -1.05 21.80
C THR A 142 19.90 -0.68 20.64
N ALA A 143 20.14 0.44 19.96
CA ALA A 143 19.37 0.84 18.78
C ALA A 143 19.47 -0.19 17.64
N LYS A 144 20.66 -0.76 17.44
CA LYS A 144 20.92 -1.80 16.42
C LYS A 144 20.22 -3.11 16.76
N ILE A 145 20.23 -3.53 18.03
CA ILE A 145 19.52 -4.72 18.52
C ILE A 145 18.01 -4.56 18.35
N ILE A 146 17.43 -3.45 18.83
CA ILE A 146 16.01 -3.17 18.67
C ILE A 146 15.64 -3.21 17.18
N LYS A 147 16.43 -2.54 16.32
CA LYS A 147 16.20 -2.56 14.87
C LYS A 147 16.25 -3.97 14.29
N ILE A 148 17.22 -4.80 14.68
CA ILE A 148 17.35 -6.18 14.15
C ILE A 148 16.16 -7.04 14.58
N PHE A 149 15.76 -6.99 15.84
CA PHE A 149 14.64 -7.79 16.34
C PHE A 149 13.32 -7.35 15.71
N THR A 150 13.07 -6.04 15.58
CA THR A 150 11.83 -5.58 14.94
C THR A 150 11.80 -5.85 13.43
N THR A 151 12.94 -5.84 12.75
CA THR A 151 12.99 -6.06 11.28
C THR A 151 12.91 -7.54 10.88
N ARG A 152 13.40 -8.48 11.71
CA ARG A 152 13.39 -9.92 11.37
C ARG A 152 11.99 -10.53 11.41
N ASP A 153 11.16 -10.17 12.40
CA ASP A 153 9.78 -10.67 12.49
C ASP A 153 8.92 -10.20 11.31
N LEU A 154 9.13 -8.97 10.83
CA LEU A 154 8.37 -8.41 9.72
C LEU A 154 8.49 -9.21 8.42
N VAL A 155 9.66 -9.75 8.07
CA VAL A 155 9.86 -10.40 6.76
C VAL A 155 9.18 -11.77 6.69
N GLN A 156 9.31 -12.58 7.74
CA GLN A 156 8.65 -13.89 7.80
C GLN A 156 7.13 -13.74 7.92
N GLN A 157 6.67 -12.78 8.73
CA GLN A 157 5.26 -12.50 8.92
C GLN A 157 4.62 -11.91 7.65
N THR A 158 5.36 -11.08 6.90
CA THR A 158 4.94 -10.56 5.58
C THR A 158 4.62 -11.67 4.58
N LEU A 159 5.47 -12.69 4.48
CA LEU A 159 5.27 -13.79 3.52
C LEU A 159 4.04 -14.62 3.87
N VAL A 160 3.81 -14.89 5.16
CA VAL A 160 2.60 -15.59 5.64
C VAL A 160 1.36 -14.73 5.44
N ASP A 161 1.44 -13.44 5.74
CA ASP A 161 0.34 -12.48 5.61
C ASP A 161 -0.08 -12.22 4.15
N MET A 162 0.85 -12.27 3.20
CA MET A 162 0.53 -12.19 1.78
C MET A 162 -0.26 -13.41 1.28
N LEU A 163 -0.12 -14.55 1.94
CA LEU A 163 -0.83 -15.79 1.62
C LEU A 163 -2.16 -15.93 2.37
N ALA A 164 -2.38 -15.15 3.43
CA ALA A 164 -3.53 -15.29 4.33
C ALA A 164 -4.39 -14.01 4.43
N PHE A 165 -5.13 -13.67 3.37
CA PHE A 165 -6.18 -12.65 3.46
C PHE A 165 -7.46 -13.26 4.06
N ASN A 166 -7.94 -12.72 5.19
CA ASN A 166 -9.16 -13.17 5.86
C ASN A 166 -9.26 -14.70 6.09
N ARG A 167 -8.12 -15.37 6.32
CA ARG A 167 -7.98 -16.82 6.59
C ARG A 167 -8.45 -17.80 5.50
N ASN A 168 -9.09 -17.34 4.41
CA ASN A 168 -9.76 -18.21 3.42
C ASN A 168 -9.43 -17.92 1.94
N ASP A 169 -8.68 -16.86 1.61
CA ASP A 169 -8.46 -16.45 0.21
C ASP A 169 -6.99 -16.60 -0.23
N ASN A 170 -6.70 -17.63 -1.04
CA ASN A 170 -5.41 -17.83 -1.72
C ASN A 170 -5.25 -16.95 -2.99
N LEU A 171 -6.02 -15.86 -3.10
CA LEU A 171 -6.15 -15.05 -4.33
C LEU A 171 -5.03 -14.03 -4.59
N ALA A 172 -3.91 -14.11 -3.86
CA ALA A 172 -2.77 -13.21 -4.08
C ALA A 172 -2.06 -13.45 -5.44
N VAL A 173 -2.34 -14.56 -6.12
CA VAL A 173 -1.63 -14.98 -7.35
C VAL A 173 -2.06 -14.21 -8.62
N ASP A 174 -3.33 -13.75 -8.72
CA ASP A 174 -3.79 -12.90 -9.84
C ASP A 174 -4.18 -11.50 -9.35
N CYS A 175 -3.17 -10.73 -8.95
CA CYS A 175 -3.33 -9.36 -8.50
C CYS A 175 -2.32 -8.40 -9.13
N ILE A 176 -2.59 -7.10 -9.01
CA ILE A 176 -1.58 -6.05 -9.19
C ILE A 176 -0.99 -5.77 -7.80
N LEU A 177 0.21 -6.28 -7.58
CA LEU A 177 0.99 -6.00 -6.38
C LEU A 177 1.72 -4.66 -6.55
N LEU A 178 1.46 -3.74 -5.63
CA LEU A 178 2.06 -2.40 -5.64
C LEU A 178 3.31 -2.35 -4.75
N LYS A 179 4.14 -1.32 -4.95
CA LYS A 179 5.27 -1.07 -4.06
C LYS A 179 4.79 -0.71 -2.65
N PRO A 180 5.48 -1.17 -1.60
CA PRO A 180 5.14 -0.80 -0.23
C PRO A 180 5.13 0.71 -0.03
N ILE A 181 4.14 1.19 0.72
CA ILE A 181 4.14 2.52 1.32
C ILE A 181 4.73 2.37 2.71
N VAL A 182 5.61 3.29 3.09
CA VAL A 182 6.17 3.31 4.43
C VAL A 182 5.72 4.57 5.14
N ASP A 183 5.06 4.38 6.27
CA ASP A 183 4.62 5.43 7.17
C ASP A 183 5.39 5.33 8.48
N TYR A 184 6.06 6.43 8.83
CA TYR A 184 6.82 6.55 10.06
C TYR A 184 6.14 7.59 10.93
N PHE A 185 5.53 7.17 12.03
CA PHE A 185 5.13 8.10 13.08
C PHE A 185 6.22 8.10 14.14
N ILE A 186 7.26 8.86 13.86
CA ILE A 186 8.37 9.11 14.78
C ILE A 186 8.22 10.55 15.23
N ASP A 187 7.41 10.77 16.26
CA ASP A 187 7.53 11.99 17.07
C ASP A 187 8.62 11.67 18.09
N LEU A 188 9.89 11.68 17.66
CA LEU A 188 10.99 11.74 18.61
C LEU A 188 11.16 13.23 18.93
N PRO A 189 10.80 13.69 20.15
CA PRO A 189 11.43 14.89 20.64
C PRO A 189 12.93 14.59 20.70
N TYR A 190 13.72 15.42 20.01
CA TYR A 190 15.14 15.54 20.33
C TYR A 190 15.31 15.95 21.79
#